data_AF-A0A835UKX5-F1
#
_entry.id   AF-A0A835UKX5-F1
#
_cell.length_a   1.000
_cell.length_b   1.000
_cell.length_c   1.000
_cell.angle_alpha   90.00
_cell.angle_beta   90.00
_cell.angle_gamma   90.00
#
_symmetry.space_group_name_H-M   'P 1'
#
loop_
_entity.id
_entity.type
_entity.pdbx_description
1 polymer ?
#
loop_
_entity_poly.entity_id
_entity_poly.type
_entity_poly.pdbx_seq_one_letter_code
_entity_poly.pdbx_strand_id
1 'polypeptide(L)'
;MLSHLERQPYNRQRRIAWLQHIEPVISAMGLVILMHFHRIFPLFFQWLHFEDDETVILVLERIHTILKLTWVSKSPFVERLLEELILLYKEVETRANREAIQRCTLDILILLRKCKGLQFELLWSKHKDDPQLEKLVSSLSSEALISQEITRNI
;
A
#
# COMPACT_ATOMS: atom_id res chain seq x y z
N MET A 1 -2.74 -18.98 13.73
CA MET A 1 -3.69 -18.21 12.90
C MET A 1 -3.14 -17.95 11.50
N LEU A 2 -1.97 -17.29 11.36
CA LEU A 2 -1.34 -17.03 10.05
C LEU A 2 -1.07 -18.30 9.22
N SER A 3 -0.57 -19.36 9.85
CA SER A 3 -0.29 -20.67 9.22
C SER A 3 -1.52 -21.34 8.58
N HIS A 4 -2.72 -21.00 9.03
CA HIS A 4 -3.96 -21.55 8.46
C HIS A 4 -4.39 -20.75 7.23
N LEU A 5 -4.04 -19.46 7.17
CA LEU A 5 -4.26 -18.59 6.01
C LEU A 5 -3.25 -18.92 4.90
N GLU A 6 -2.00 -19.20 5.26
CA GLU A 6 -0.97 -19.67 4.31
C GLU A 6 -1.39 -20.98 3.63
N ARG A 7 -2.10 -21.87 4.33
CA ARG A 7 -2.62 -23.13 3.78
C ARG A 7 -3.91 -22.98 2.98
N GLN A 8 -4.73 -21.99 3.30
CA GLN A 8 -6.04 -21.76 2.66
C GLN A 8 -6.27 -20.27 2.34
N PRO A 9 -5.44 -19.65 1.48
CA PRO A 9 -5.47 -18.20 1.24
C PRO A 9 -6.73 -17.73 0.49
N TYR A 10 -7.44 -18.66 -0.16
CA TYR A 10 -8.64 -18.39 -0.95
C TYR A 10 -9.94 -18.42 -0.15
N ASN A 11 -9.90 -18.79 1.14
CA ASN A 11 -11.10 -18.79 1.98
C ASN A 11 -11.51 -17.35 2.31
N ARG A 12 -12.52 -16.83 1.60
CA ARG A 12 -13.01 -15.44 1.72
C ARG A 12 -13.32 -15.04 3.16
N GLN A 13 -14.11 -15.84 3.87
CA GLN A 13 -14.54 -15.52 5.23
C GLN A 13 -13.37 -15.41 6.19
N ARG A 14 -12.42 -16.35 6.12
CA ARG A 14 -11.24 -16.34 7.00
C ARG A 14 -10.30 -15.19 6.70
N ARG A 15 -10.09 -14.89 5.41
CA ARG A 15 -9.26 -13.76 4.98
C ARG A 15 -9.84 -12.43 5.47
N ILE A 16 -11.12 -12.18 5.22
CA ILE A 16 -11.80 -10.95 5.64
C ILE A 16 -11.78 -10.82 7.16
N ALA A 17 -12.18 -11.86 7.90
CA ALA A 17 -12.17 -11.83 9.36
C ALA A 17 -10.76 -11.55 9.91
N TRP A 18 -9.73 -12.15 9.31
CA TRP A 18 -8.36 -11.86 9.70
C TRP A 18 -7.95 -10.42 9.41
N LEU A 19 -8.21 -9.91 8.21
CA LEU A 19 -7.86 -8.53 7.83
C LEU A 19 -8.58 -7.48 8.69
N GLN A 20 -9.84 -7.74 9.06
CA GLN A 20 -10.63 -6.87 9.94
C GLN A 20 -10.03 -6.78 11.35
N HIS A 21 -9.54 -7.90 11.91
CA HIS A 21 -9.10 -7.98 13.31
C HIS A 21 -7.59 -7.89 13.53
N ILE A 22 -6.77 -7.89 12.47
CA ILE A 22 -5.31 -7.91 12.62
C ILE A 22 -4.69 -6.54 12.99
N GLU A 23 -5.39 -5.43 12.73
CA GLU A 23 -4.84 -4.08 12.95
C GLU A 23 -4.36 -3.83 14.39
N PRO A 24 -5.13 -4.14 15.45
CA PRO A 24 -4.66 -3.93 16.82
C PRO A 24 -3.41 -4.75 17.15
N VAL A 25 -3.27 -5.93 16.54
CA VAL A 25 -2.10 -6.79 16.72
C VAL A 25 -0.88 -6.20 16.01
N ILE A 26 -1.04 -5.70 14.79
CA ILE A 26 0.02 -4.99 14.05
C ILE A 26 0.47 -3.77 14.85
N SER A 27 -0.48 -2.98 15.34
CA SER A 27 -0.25 -1.79 16.14
C SER A 27 0.49 -2.11 17.46
N ALA A 28 0.11 -3.19 18.15
CA ALA A 28 0.80 -3.64 19.37
C ALA A 28 2.21 -4.19 19.12
N MET A 29 2.46 -4.82 17.95
CA MET A 29 3.78 -5.32 17.60
C MET A 29 4.79 -4.20 17.29
N GLY A 30 4.33 -3.04 16.83
CA GLY A 30 5.19 -1.92 16.46
C GLY A 30 6.29 -2.36 15.49
N LEU A 31 7.55 -2.03 15.78
CA LEU A 31 8.70 -2.39 14.92
C LEU A 31 8.97 -3.91 14.83
N VAL A 32 8.50 -4.72 15.78
CA VAL A 32 8.72 -6.18 15.77
C VAL A 32 8.07 -6.82 14.53
N ILE A 33 7.04 -6.20 13.97
CA ILE A 33 6.37 -6.65 12.75
C ILE A 33 7.32 -6.80 11.56
N LEU A 34 8.45 -6.06 11.53
CA LEU A 34 9.48 -6.15 10.48
C LEU A 34 9.98 -7.59 10.31
N MET A 35 10.14 -8.34 11.41
CA MET A 35 10.57 -9.74 11.37
C MET A 35 9.55 -10.67 10.71
N HIS A 36 8.29 -10.24 10.60
CA HIS A 36 7.20 -11.01 10.02
C HIS A 36 6.85 -10.59 8.59
N PHE A 37 7.52 -9.57 8.03
CA PHE A 37 7.24 -9.08 6.69
C PHE A 37 7.33 -10.18 5.63
N HIS A 38 8.30 -11.08 5.77
CA HIS A 38 8.50 -12.20 4.85
C HIS A 38 7.32 -13.19 4.79
N ARG A 39 6.42 -13.18 5.79
CA ARG A 39 5.20 -14.00 5.81
C ARG A 39 3.97 -13.21 5.41
N ILE A 40 3.91 -11.95 5.85
CA ILE A 40 2.73 -11.10 5.70
C ILE A 40 2.64 -10.51 4.29
N PHE A 41 3.73 -9.92 3.78
CA PHE A 41 3.70 -9.22 2.50
C PHE A 41 3.38 -10.14 1.31
N PRO A 42 3.88 -11.39 1.22
CA PRO A 42 3.46 -12.30 0.15
C PRO A 42 1.95 -12.53 0.11
N LEU A 43 1.30 -12.66 1.28
CA LEU A 43 -0.16 -12.80 1.37
C LEU A 43 -0.86 -11.52 0.92
N PHE A 44 -0.34 -10.36 1.31
CA PHE A 44 -0.88 -9.07 0.85
C PHE A 44 -0.78 -8.89 -0.65
N PHE A 45 0.38 -9.16 -1.26
CA PHE A 45 0.52 -9.07 -2.72
C PHE A 45 -0.44 -10.01 -3.43
N GLN A 46 -0.64 -11.23 -2.91
CA GLN A 46 -1.63 -12.15 -3.46
C GLN A 46 -3.08 -11.62 -3.35
N TRP A 47 -3.42 -10.99 -2.23
CA TRP A 47 -4.78 -10.50 -1.97
C TRP A 47 -5.05 -9.11 -2.56
N LEU A 48 -4.02 -8.35 -2.91
CA LEU A 48 -4.12 -7.03 -3.53
C LEU A 48 -4.82 -7.08 -4.90
N HIS A 49 -4.59 -8.18 -5.64
CA HIS A 49 -5.14 -8.41 -6.97
C HIS A 49 -6.35 -9.36 -6.98
N PHE A 50 -6.94 -9.62 -5.81
CA PHE A 50 -8.12 -10.49 -5.71
C PHE A 50 -9.36 -9.82 -6.33
N GLU A 51 -10.30 -10.60 -6.86
CA GLU A 51 -11.53 -10.06 -7.50
C GLU A 51 -12.45 -9.31 -6.51
N ASP A 52 -12.34 -9.62 -5.22
CA ASP A 52 -13.17 -9.08 -4.14
C ASP A 52 -12.65 -7.73 -3.66
N ASP A 53 -13.32 -6.64 -4.06
CA ASP A 53 -12.93 -5.27 -3.70
C ASP A 53 -12.82 -5.04 -2.18
N GLU A 54 -13.66 -5.69 -1.36
CA GLU A 54 -13.59 -5.61 0.11
C GLU A 54 -12.24 -6.10 0.63
N THR A 55 -11.75 -7.21 0.07
CA THR A 55 -10.42 -7.74 0.41
C THR A 55 -9.33 -6.75 0.03
N VAL A 56 -9.38 -6.20 -1.18
CA VAL A 56 -8.36 -5.27 -1.68
C VAL A 56 -8.27 -4.03 -0.79
N ILE A 57 -9.40 -3.43 -0.45
CA ILE A 57 -9.46 -2.25 0.42
C ILE A 57 -8.87 -2.56 1.79
N LEU A 58 -9.30 -3.68 2.42
CA LEU A 58 -8.77 -4.07 3.73
C LEU A 58 -7.26 -4.30 3.70
N VAL A 59 -6.73 -4.93 2.65
CA VAL A 59 -5.29 -5.13 2.47
C VAL A 59 -4.57 -3.78 2.38
N LEU A 60 -5.07 -2.84 1.57
CA LEU A 60 -4.48 -1.50 1.45
C LEU A 60 -4.45 -0.78 2.80
N GLU A 61 -5.53 -0.83 3.58
CA GLU A 61 -5.57 -0.24 4.91
C GLU A 61 -4.53 -0.87 5.87
N ARG A 62 -4.35 -2.20 5.80
CA ARG A 62 -3.34 -2.89 6.63
C ARG A 62 -1.92 -2.52 6.19
N ILE A 63 -1.66 -2.41 4.89
CA ILE A 63 -0.37 -1.93 4.35
C ILE A 63 -0.10 -0.51 4.83
N HIS A 64 -1.08 0.39 4.70
CA HIS A 64 -0.96 1.78 5.16
C HIS A 64 -0.62 1.85 6.65
N THR A 65 -1.29 1.04 7.48
CA THR A 65 -1.02 0.95 8.92
C THR A 65 0.42 0.50 9.20
N ILE A 66 0.88 -0.56 8.53
CA ILE A 66 2.24 -1.08 8.70
C ILE A 66 3.27 -0.02 8.31
N LEU A 67 3.08 0.65 7.17
CA LEU A 67 4.00 1.68 6.70
C LEU A 67 4.07 2.86 7.67
N LYS A 68 2.94 3.27 8.24
CA LYS A 68 2.86 4.33 9.24
C LYS A 68 3.62 3.96 10.52
N LEU A 69 3.55 2.71 10.95
CA LEU A 69 4.20 2.23 12.17
C LEU A 69 5.70 1.97 12.01
N THR A 70 6.13 1.51 10.83
CA THR A 70 7.47 0.97 10.65
C THR A 70 8.47 1.96 10.04
N TRP A 71 8.03 3.16 9.64
CA TRP A 71 8.84 4.25 9.03
C TRP A 71 10.03 3.71 8.24
N VAL A 72 9.72 2.96 7.18
CA VAL A 72 10.70 1.98 6.69
C VAL A 72 11.76 2.62 5.81
N SER A 73 12.94 2.86 6.39
CA SER A 73 14.13 3.29 5.63
C SER A 73 14.76 2.15 4.81
N LYS A 74 14.57 0.85 5.14
CA LYS A 74 15.23 -0.30 4.47
C LYS A 74 14.41 -1.60 4.38
N SER A 75 13.14 -1.57 3.96
CA SER A 75 12.38 -2.81 3.68
C SER A 75 12.69 -3.28 2.26
N PRO A 76 12.98 -4.57 2.08
CA PRO A 76 13.19 -5.16 0.75
C PRO A 76 11.91 -5.19 -0.09
N PHE A 77 10.74 -4.91 0.51
CA PHE A 77 9.45 -4.98 -0.17
C PHE A 77 8.99 -3.64 -0.75
N VAL A 78 9.72 -2.54 -0.56
CA VAL A 78 9.25 -1.21 -1.00
C VAL A 78 9.18 -1.10 -2.53
N GLU A 79 10.19 -1.58 -3.24
CA GLU A 79 10.21 -1.57 -4.71
C GLU A 79 9.06 -2.41 -5.26
N ARG A 80 8.94 -3.66 -4.80
CA ARG A 80 7.84 -4.53 -5.17
C ARG A 80 6.47 -3.93 -4.81
N LEU A 81 6.32 -3.36 -3.63
CA LEU A 81 5.06 -2.73 -3.22
C LEU A 81 4.69 -1.58 -4.15
N LEU A 82 5.66 -0.77 -4.57
CA LEU A 82 5.41 0.31 -5.54
C LEU A 82 4.89 -0.25 -6.87
N GLU A 83 5.53 -1.29 -7.40
CA GLU A 83 5.12 -1.96 -8.64
C GLU A 83 3.69 -2.51 -8.55
N GLU A 84 3.37 -3.21 -7.45
CA GLU A 84 2.06 -3.83 -7.23
C GLU A 84 0.96 -2.76 -7.05
N LEU A 85 1.26 -1.63 -6.40
CA LEU A 85 0.33 -0.49 -6.27
C LEU A 85 0.05 0.20 -7.61
N ILE A 86 1.08 0.36 -8.45
CA ILE A 86 0.93 0.92 -9.80
C ILE A 86 0.10 -0.02 -10.67
N LEU A 87 0.37 -1.33 -10.60
CA LEU A 87 -0.41 -2.34 -11.31
C LEU A 87 -1.87 -2.31 -10.87
N LEU A 88 -2.13 -2.30 -9.55
CA LEU A 88 -3.47 -2.21 -8.99
C LEU A 88 -4.20 -0.96 -9.49
N TYR A 89 -3.52 0.20 -9.50
CA TYR A 89 -4.15 1.46 -9.95
C TYR A 89 -4.65 1.37 -11.40
N LYS A 90 -3.92 0.67 -12.27
CA LYS A 90 -4.31 0.43 -13.66
C LYS A 90 -5.46 -0.58 -13.78
N GLU A 91 -5.42 -1.66 -13.01
CA GLU A 91 -6.46 -2.71 -13.03
C GLU A 91 -7.81 -2.22 -12.50
N VAL A 92 -7.78 -1.22 -11.61
CA VAL A 92 -8.94 -0.69 -10.90
C VAL A 92 -9.98 0.00 -11.80
N GLU A 93 -9.64 0.38 -13.03
CA GLU A 93 -10.60 1.01 -13.96
C GLU A 93 -11.85 0.16 -14.20
N THR A 94 -11.72 -1.16 -14.06
CA THR A 94 -12.79 -2.15 -14.30
C THR A 94 -13.62 -2.49 -13.05
N ARG A 95 -13.24 -1.98 -11.86
CA ARG A 95 -13.82 -2.38 -10.57
C ARG A 95 -14.96 -1.48 -10.12
N ALA A 96 -15.88 -2.04 -9.33
CA ALA A 96 -17.03 -1.31 -8.80
C ALA A 96 -16.61 -0.24 -7.77
N ASN A 97 -15.68 -0.60 -6.86
CA ASN A 97 -15.21 0.31 -5.80
C ASN A 97 -13.94 1.10 -6.19
N ARG A 98 -13.81 1.45 -7.47
CA ARG A 98 -12.58 2.04 -8.02
C ARG A 98 -12.08 3.26 -7.28
N GLU A 99 -12.98 4.15 -6.85
CA GLU A 99 -12.60 5.42 -6.22
C GLU A 99 -12.01 5.21 -4.83
N ALA A 100 -12.57 4.27 -4.06
CA ALA A 100 -12.05 3.89 -2.75
C ALA A 100 -10.66 3.27 -2.88
N ILE A 101 -10.50 2.34 -3.83
CA ILE A 101 -9.21 1.69 -4.07
C ILE A 101 -8.17 2.70 -4.56
N GLN A 102 -8.51 3.57 -5.51
CA GLN A 102 -7.62 4.63 -5.99
C GLN A 102 -7.17 5.56 -4.85
N ARG A 103 -8.10 5.96 -3.98
CA ARG A 103 -7.79 6.80 -2.81
C ARG A 103 -6.82 6.11 -1.85
N CYS A 104 -7.12 4.87 -1.45
CA CYS A 104 -6.24 4.12 -0.56
C CYS A 104 -4.84 3.88 -1.17
N THR A 105 -4.78 3.58 -2.46
CA THR A 105 -3.51 3.44 -3.18
C THR A 105 -2.71 4.74 -3.18
N LEU A 106 -3.38 5.87 -3.47
CA LEU A 106 -2.75 7.19 -3.45
C LEU A 106 -2.20 7.53 -2.06
N ASP A 107 -2.98 7.33 -0.99
CA ASP A 107 -2.56 7.58 0.40
C ASP A 107 -1.28 6.81 0.75
N ILE A 108 -1.19 5.55 0.31
CA ILE A 108 0.01 4.73 0.50
C ILE A 108 1.20 5.27 -0.30
N LEU A 109 1.00 5.68 -1.54
CA LEU A 109 2.07 6.26 -2.37
C LEU A 109 2.61 7.56 -1.78
N ILE A 110 1.74 8.42 -1.27
CA ILE A 110 2.13 9.65 -0.57
C ILE A 110 2.96 9.31 0.67
N LEU A 111 2.51 8.33 1.46
CA LEU A 111 3.23 7.90 2.65
C LEU A 111 4.61 7.32 2.28
N LEU A 112 4.69 6.48 1.24
CA LEU A 112 5.95 5.94 0.73
C LEU A 112 6.90 7.04 0.28
N ARG A 113 6.39 8.03 -0.46
CA ARG A 113 7.17 9.20 -0.88
C ARG A 113 7.73 9.97 0.31
N LYS A 114 6.91 10.24 1.33
CA LYS A 114 7.34 10.91 2.57
C LYS A 114 8.42 10.12 3.32
N CYS A 115 8.29 8.79 3.38
CA CYS A 115 9.24 7.92 4.07
C CYS A 115 10.58 7.74 3.33
N LYS A 116 10.57 7.78 1.98
CA LYS A 116 11.71 7.37 1.14
C LYS A 116 12.36 8.49 0.34
N GLY A 117 11.69 9.63 0.15
CA GLY A 117 12.19 10.79 -0.56
C GLY A 117 12.81 10.42 -1.91
N LEU A 118 14.11 10.68 -2.07
CA LEU A 118 14.87 10.43 -3.31
C LEU A 118 14.81 8.98 -3.80
N GLN A 119 14.77 7.97 -2.91
CA GLN A 119 14.66 6.57 -3.33
C GLN A 119 13.32 6.29 -4.02
N PHE A 120 12.25 6.92 -3.54
CA PHE A 120 10.95 6.83 -4.19
C PHE A 120 10.99 7.49 -5.57
N GLU A 121 11.53 8.71 -5.67
CA GLU A 121 11.57 9.45 -6.93
C GLU A 121 12.35 8.70 -8.02
N LEU A 122 13.44 8.00 -7.68
CA LEU A 122 14.21 7.18 -8.61
C LEU A 122 13.46 5.94 -9.12
N LEU A 123 12.63 5.33 -8.27
CA LEU A 123 11.79 4.21 -8.70
C LEU A 123 10.57 4.73 -9.49
N TRP A 124 9.98 5.83 -9.02
CA TRP A 124 8.83 6.50 -9.63
C TRP A 124 9.14 7.04 -11.02
N SER A 125 10.36 7.50 -11.27
CA SER A 125 10.75 8.04 -12.58
C SER A 125 10.60 7.02 -13.72
N LYS A 126 10.64 5.72 -13.42
CA LYS A 126 10.38 4.66 -14.42
C LYS A 126 8.93 4.64 -14.92
N HIS A 127 8.02 5.25 -14.18
CA HIS A 127 6.56 5.18 -14.42
C HIS A 127 5.92 6.54 -14.72
N LYS A 128 6.67 7.64 -14.58
CA LYS A 128 6.14 9.01 -14.72
C LYS A 128 5.56 9.30 -16.11
N ASP A 129 6.08 8.66 -17.15
CA ASP A 129 5.68 8.90 -18.54
C ASP A 129 4.50 8.02 -19.00
N ASP A 130 3.90 7.26 -18.07
CA ASP A 130 2.75 6.42 -18.37
C ASP A 130 1.45 7.26 -18.45
N PRO A 131 0.76 7.29 -19.61
CA PRO A 131 -0.46 8.07 -19.77
C PRO A 131 -1.60 7.60 -18.85
N GLN A 132 -1.61 6.34 -18.44
CA GLN A 132 -2.63 5.81 -17.51
C GLN A 132 -2.45 6.35 -16.08
N LEU A 133 -1.28 6.92 -15.77
CA LEU A 133 -0.94 7.44 -14.45
C LEU A 133 -1.04 8.97 -14.36
N GLU A 134 -1.44 9.69 -15.42
CA GLU A 134 -1.50 11.16 -15.42
C GLU A 134 -2.33 11.75 -14.26
N LYS A 135 -3.49 11.15 -13.96
CA LYS A 135 -4.34 11.54 -12.83
C LYS A 135 -3.64 11.34 -11.48
N LEU A 136 -2.83 10.29 -11.37
CA LEU A 136 -2.10 9.97 -10.15
C LEU A 136 -0.85 10.84 -10.01
N VAL A 137 -0.14 11.11 -11.11
CA VAL A 137 1.00 12.04 -11.17
C VAL A 137 0.57 13.44 -10.78
N SER A 138 -0.57 13.94 -11.28
CA SER A 138 -1.09 15.26 -10.93
C SER A 138 -1.48 15.35 -9.45
N SER A 139 -2.11 14.31 -8.91
CA SER A 139 -2.47 14.23 -7.49
C SER A 139 -1.25 14.19 -6.56
N LEU A 140 -0.24 13.36 -6.90
CA LEU A 140 1.04 13.33 -6.16
C LEU A 140 1.80 14.65 -6.23
N SER A 141 1.72 15.36 -7.36
CA SER A 141 2.38 16.65 -7.55
C SER A 141 1.70 17.76 -6.76
N SER A 142 0.36 17.78 -6.73
CA SER A 142 -0.42 18.74 -5.95
C SER A 142 -0.10 18.68 -4.46
N GLU A 143 0.02 17.47 -3.89
CA GLU A 143 0.36 17.32 -2.48
C GLU A 143 1.82 17.63 -2.12
N ALA A 144 2.75 17.46 -3.08
CA ALA A 144 4.13 17.89 -2.89
C ALA A 144 4.25 19.42 -2.79
N LEU A 145 3.45 20.16 -3.56
CA LEU A 145 3.41 21.62 -3.48
C LEU A 145 2.92 22.08 -2.10
N ILE A 146 1.84 21.45 -1.59
CA ILE A 146 1.29 21.74 -0.25
C ILE A 146 2.33 21.46 0.85
N SER A 147 3.06 20.34 0.75
CA SER A 147 4.09 19.98 1.74
C SER A 147 5.29 20.94 1.73
N GLN A 148 5.68 21.46 0.57
CA GLN A 148 6.77 22.45 0.45
C GLN A 148 6.38 23.84 0.97
N GLU A 149 5.11 24.23 0.79
CA GLU A 149 4.59 25.53 1.21
C GLU A 149 4.45 25.64 2.73
N ILE A 150 4.10 24.53 3.41
CA ILE A 150 4.09 24.44 4.86
C ILE A 150 5.52 24.52 5.45
N THR A 151 6.50 23.93 4.77
CA THR A 151 7.91 23.92 5.24
C THR A 151 8.62 25.26 5.04
N ARG A 152 8.15 26.11 4.12
CA ARG A 152 8.68 27.47 3.89
C ARG A 152 8.12 28.52 4.85
N ASN A 153 7.03 28.24 5.55
CA ASN A 153 6.34 29.17 6.44
C ASN A 153 6.64 28.93 7.93
N ILE A 154 7.71 28.18 8.25
CA ILE A 154 8.28 27.99 9.60
C ILE A 154 9.72 28.49 9.56
#